data_AF-A0A1I8BEH6-F1
#
_entry.id   AF-A0A1I8BEH6-F1
#
_cell.length_a   1.000
_cell.length_b   1.000
_cell.length_c   1.000
_cell.angle_alpha   90.00
_cell.angle_beta   90.00
_cell.angle_gamma   90.00
#
_symmetry.space_group_name_H-M   'P 1'
#
loop_
_entity.id
_entity.type
_entity.pdbx_description
1 polymer ?
#
loop_
_entity_poly.entity_id
_entity_poly.type
_entity_poly.pdbx_seq_one_letter_code
_entity_poly.pdbx_strand_id
1 'polypeptide(L)'
;MDIPNFYNNGQQHLPQTFIEIHLPNFLIIGVRKGGTRALLDALALHPNIKIARHEVHFFDKERNFRRGLDWYRDQMPSAGQNDIIIEKTPAYFTANPKVPERVFNFNPKMKFILIVRSPIIRTVSDFTQILQTKKERNKPTINFEKMSFIKNCNGSIQLNKRQERIN
;
A
#
# COMPACT_ATOMS: atom_id res chain seq x y z
N MET A 1 18.24 24.98 64.52
CA MET A 1 18.99 24.74 63.26
C MET A 1 17.98 24.25 62.26
N ASP A 2 17.37 25.20 61.55
CA ASP A 2 16.28 24.94 60.62
C ASP A 2 16.86 24.55 59.26
N ILE A 3 16.37 23.43 58.73
CA ILE A 3 16.76 22.89 57.43
C ILE A 3 15.92 23.65 56.38
N PRO A 4 16.52 24.24 55.32
CA PRO A 4 15.75 24.99 54.34
C PRO A 4 14.89 24.03 53.49
N ASN A 5 13.60 24.34 53.41
CA ASN A 5 12.63 23.63 52.59
C ASN A 5 12.71 24.12 51.14
N PHE A 6 13.43 23.39 50.28
CA PHE A 6 13.49 23.66 48.85
C PHE A 6 12.29 23.00 48.14
N TYR A 7 11.12 23.64 48.22
CA TYR A 7 10.12 23.48 47.17
C TYR A 7 10.50 24.37 45.98
N ASN A 8 10.18 23.86 44.79
CA ASN A 8 10.28 24.46 43.46
C ASN A 8 11.61 24.25 42.75
N ASN A 9 11.64 23.22 41.89
CA ASN A 9 12.18 23.38 40.55
C ASN A 9 11.54 22.37 39.59
N GLY A 10 10.73 22.92 38.69
CA GLY A 10 10.40 22.38 37.37
C GLY A 10 10.21 20.88 37.24
N GLN A 11 8.96 20.43 37.38
CA GLN A 11 8.49 19.41 36.45
C GLN A 11 8.63 20.01 35.04
N GLN A 12 9.76 19.74 34.40
CA GLN A 12 9.86 19.84 32.95
C GLN A 12 8.84 18.83 32.43
N HIS A 13 7.63 19.30 32.13
CA HIS A 13 6.68 18.55 31.34
C HIS A 13 7.40 18.20 30.03
N LEU A 14 7.90 16.97 29.93
CA LEU A 14 8.17 16.37 28.64
C LEU A 14 6.89 16.59 27.82
N PRO A 15 6.95 17.17 26.62
CA PRO A 15 5.75 17.37 25.82
C PRO A 15 5.12 15.98 25.68
N GLN A 16 3.91 15.80 26.23
CA GLN A 16 3.10 14.64 25.94
C GLN A 16 2.83 14.73 24.45
N THR A 17 3.65 14.03 23.66
CA THR A 17 3.39 13.84 22.25
C THR A 17 2.11 13.04 22.19
N PHE A 18 0.99 13.71 21.90
CA PHE A 18 -0.28 13.04 21.65
C PHE A 18 -0.07 12.14 20.43
N ILE A 19 -0.01 10.84 20.68
CA ILE A 19 0.10 9.80 19.65
C ILE A 19 -1.33 9.39 19.32
N GLU A 20 -1.79 9.73 18.13
CA GLU A 20 -3.11 9.36 17.63
C GLU A 20 -3.00 8.51 16.37
N ILE A 21 -4.05 7.77 16.06
CA ILE A 21 -4.13 7.00 14.81
C ILE A 21 -4.88 7.86 13.80
N HIS A 22 -4.15 8.43 12.85
CA HIS A 22 -4.75 9.26 11.79
C HIS A 22 -4.96 8.46 10.50
N LEU A 23 -5.84 8.97 9.64
CA LEU A 23 -6.00 8.47 8.27
C LEU A 23 -4.79 8.85 7.40
N PRO A 24 -4.53 8.14 6.30
CA PRO A 24 -3.37 8.41 5.46
C PRO A 24 -3.46 9.78 4.76
N ASN A 25 -2.32 10.45 4.65
CA ASN A 25 -2.17 11.70 3.90
C ASN A 25 -1.85 11.43 2.43
N PHE A 26 -1.18 10.31 2.13
CA PHE A 26 -0.79 9.89 0.79
C PHE A 26 -1.10 8.42 0.55
N LEU A 27 -1.44 8.10 -0.69
CA LEU A 27 -1.56 6.72 -1.17
C LEU A 27 -0.51 6.44 -2.25
N ILE A 28 0.31 5.40 -2.05
CA ILE A 28 1.10 4.80 -3.13
C ILE A 28 0.24 3.75 -3.82
N ILE A 29 -0.32 4.13 -4.97
CA ILE A 29 -1.39 3.35 -5.63
C ILE A 29 -0.86 2.31 -6.62
N GLY A 30 0.42 2.38 -6.99
CA GLY A 30 0.95 1.52 -8.05
C GLY A 30 2.32 1.91 -8.56
N VAL A 31 2.87 1.15 -9.52
CA VAL A 31 2.28 -0.08 -10.09
C VAL A 31 2.94 -1.35 -9.55
N ARG A 32 2.23 -2.49 -9.59
CA ARG A 32 2.80 -3.80 -9.20
C ARG A 32 4.08 -4.08 -10.00
N LYS A 33 5.17 -4.44 -9.31
CA LYS A 33 6.52 -4.62 -9.86
C LYS A 33 7.18 -3.33 -10.42
N GLY A 34 6.64 -2.16 -10.09
CA GLY A 34 7.20 -0.86 -10.44
C GLY A 34 8.34 -0.39 -9.52
N GLY A 35 8.56 -1.06 -8.39
CA GLY A 35 9.56 -0.64 -7.39
C GLY A 35 8.95 -0.01 -6.13
N THR A 36 7.65 -0.20 -5.91
CA THR A 36 6.91 0.39 -4.78
C THR A 36 7.49 0.03 -3.40
N ARG A 37 8.16 -1.13 -3.26
CA ARG A 37 8.85 -1.50 -2.01
C ARG A 37 10.12 -0.67 -1.77
N ALA A 38 10.98 -0.55 -2.77
CA ALA A 38 12.20 0.26 -2.66
C ALA A 38 11.88 1.73 -2.38
N LEU A 39 10.84 2.26 -3.03
CA LEU A 39 10.32 3.60 -2.74
C LEU A 39 9.86 3.72 -1.29
N LEU A 40 9.10 2.75 -0.80
CA LEU A 40 8.61 2.73 0.58
C LEU A 40 9.77 2.69 1.57
N ASP A 41 10.76 1.82 1.34
CA ASP A 41 11.94 1.71 2.21
C ASP A 41 12.74 3.03 2.24
N ALA A 42 12.89 3.71 1.09
CA ALA A 42 13.54 5.01 1.03
C ALA A 42 12.76 6.11 1.78
N LEU A 43 11.44 6.14 1.64
CA LEU A 43 10.58 7.11 2.35
C LEU A 43 10.56 6.86 3.87
N ALA A 44 10.65 5.60 4.30
CA ALA A 44 10.66 5.21 5.70
C ALA A 44 11.88 5.75 6.47
N LEU A 45 12.94 6.17 5.78
CA LEU A 45 14.12 6.78 6.40
C LEU A 45 13.86 8.20 6.92
N HIS A 46 12.80 8.87 6.47
CA HIS A 46 12.48 10.22 6.91
C HIS A 46 11.77 10.19 8.28
N PRO A 47 12.23 10.96 9.29
CA PRO A 47 11.73 10.85 10.67
C PRO A 47 10.23 11.11 10.82
N ASN A 48 9.68 12.01 10.01
CA ASN A 48 8.26 12.37 10.00
C ASN A 48 7.39 11.53 9.06
N ILE A 49 7.91 10.47 8.43
CA ILE A 49 7.09 9.59 7.58
C ILE A 49 6.76 8.33 8.38
N LYS A 50 5.47 8.02 8.50
CA LYS A 50 4.95 6.78 9.08
C LYS A 50 4.24 5.99 8.00
N ILE A 51 4.52 4.69 7.94
CA ILE A 51 4.05 3.85 6.84
C ILE A 51 3.23 2.69 7.38
N ALA A 52 2.06 2.46 6.77
CA ALA A 52 1.27 1.27 7.04
C ALA A 52 2.08 0.01 6.70
N ARG A 53 2.20 -0.92 7.66
CA ARG A 53 3.11 -2.07 7.57
C ARG A 53 2.76 -3.03 6.42
N HIS A 54 1.49 -3.10 6.03
CA HIS A 54 0.98 -4.06 5.07
C HIS A 54 0.11 -3.38 4.02
N GLU A 55 -0.06 -4.03 2.87
CA GLU A 55 -1.03 -3.60 1.86
C GLU A 55 -2.43 -3.77 2.44
N VAL A 56 -3.12 -2.67 2.71
CA VAL A 56 -4.39 -2.71 3.45
C VAL A 56 -5.52 -3.21 2.57
N HIS A 57 -5.43 -2.97 1.26
CA HIS A 57 -6.46 -3.33 0.31
C HIS A 57 -7.86 -2.83 0.71
N PHE A 58 -7.95 -1.57 1.14
CA PHE A 58 -9.22 -1.00 1.60
C PHE A 58 -10.13 -0.65 0.43
N PHE A 59 -9.61 0.08 -0.56
CA PHE A 59 -10.42 0.61 -1.66
C PHE A 59 -10.71 -0.41 -2.77
N ASP A 60 -9.89 -1.45 -2.94
CA ASP A 60 -10.04 -2.47 -3.98
C ASP A 60 -10.85 -3.69 -3.53
N LYS A 61 -10.67 -4.18 -2.29
CA LYS A 61 -11.39 -5.36 -1.79
C LYS A 61 -12.70 -5.00 -1.10
N GLU A 62 -13.79 -5.48 -1.67
CA GLU A 62 -15.15 -5.27 -1.16
C GLU A 62 -15.33 -5.67 0.31
N ARG A 63 -14.69 -6.77 0.73
CA ARG A 63 -14.72 -7.25 2.12
C ARG A 63 -14.12 -6.22 3.09
N ASN A 64 -13.04 -5.56 2.70
CA ASN A 64 -12.35 -4.59 3.55
C ASN A 64 -13.08 -3.25 3.52
N PHE A 65 -13.51 -2.80 2.34
CA PHE A 65 -14.28 -1.56 2.18
C PHE A 65 -15.54 -1.53 3.06
N ARG A 66 -16.27 -2.66 3.11
CA ARG A 66 -17.46 -2.82 3.96
C ARG A 66 -17.22 -2.75 5.47
N ARG A 67 -15.96 -2.86 5.93
CA ARG A 67 -15.63 -2.70 7.36
C ARG A 67 -15.63 -1.24 7.81
N GLY A 68 -15.69 -0.30 6.87
CA GLY A 68 -15.78 1.12 7.16
C GLY A 68 -14.45 1.79 7.50
N LEU A 69 -14.52 3.10 7.76
CA LEU A 69 -13.35 3.95 7.96
C LEU A 69 -12.64 3.71 9.29
N ASP A 70 -13.36 3.28 10.32
CA ASP A 70 -12.75 3.00 11.62
C ASP A 70 -11.80 1.82 11.50
N TRP A 71 -12.25 0.74 10.87
CA TRP A 71 -11.37 -0.39 10.56
C TRP A 71 -10.16 0.03 9.72
N TYR A 72 -10.35 0.94 8.75
CA TYR A 72 -9.24 1.43 7.92
C TYR A 72 -8.24 2.26 8.72
N ARG A 73 -8.73 3.12 9.61
CA ARG A 73 -7.92 3.91 10.54
C ARG A 73 -7.08 2.99 11.42
N ASP A 74 -7.66 1.91 11.95
CA ASP A 74 -6.94 0.93 12.79
C ASP A 74 -5.78 0.21 12.06
N GLN A 75 -5.71 0.28 10.72
CA GLN A 75 -4.58 -0.27 9.96
C GLN A 75 -3.39 0.71 9.87
N MET A 76 -3.58 1.97 10.29
CA MET A 76 -2.56 3.01 10.23
C MET A 76 -1.62 2.92 11.43
N PRO A 77 -0.33 3.29 11.26
CA PRO A 77 0.58 3.38 12.37
C PRO A 77 0.19 4.54 13.29
N SER A 78 0.51 4.39 14.57
CA SER A 78 0.57 5.49 15.52
C SER A 78 1.49 6.61 15.01
N ALA A 79 0.99 7.84 15.00
CA ALA A 79 1.68 8.99 14.43
C ALA A 79 1.47 10.24 15.32
N GLY A 80 2.47 11.12 15.35
CA GLY A 80 2.33 12.42 15.99
C GLY A 80 1.66 13.44 15.06
N GLN A 81 1.32 14.60 15.61
CA GLN A 81 0.62 15.68 14.90
C GLN A 81 1.27 16.13 13.57
N ASN A 82 2.59 16.08 13.49
CA ASN A 82 3.38 16.53 12.33
C ASN A 82 3.83 15.38 11.42
N ASP A 83 3.44 14.15 11.72
CA ASP A 83 3.82 13.00 10.92
C ASP A 83 2.92 12.88 9.67
N ILE A 84 3.53 12.38 8.60
CA ILE A 84 2.88 12.07 7.33
C ILE A 84 2.66 10.56 7.28
N ILE A 85 1.41 10.15 7.20
CA ILE A 85 1.01 8.75 7.07
C ILE A 85 0.87 8.37 5.59
N ILE A 86 1.53 7.27 5.21
CA ILE A 86 1.49 6.72 3.86
C ILE A 86 0.95 5.29 3.89
N GLU A 87 -0.04 5.01 3.05
CA GLU A 87 -0.52 3.65 2.76
C GLU A 87 -0.11 3.24 1.34
N LYS A 88 0.28 1.98 1.15
CA LYS A 88 0.76 1.45 -0.14
C LYS A 88 0.02 0.17 -0.51
N THR A 89 -0.92 0.28 -1.44
CA THR A 89 -1.55 -0.86 -2.09
C THR A 89 -1.44 -0.69 -3.61
N PRO A 90 -0.44 -1.35 -4.28
CA PRO A 90 -0.22 -1.23 -5.72
C PRO A 90 -1.38 -1.73 -6.59
N ALA A 91 -2.28 -2.52 -5.99
CA ALA A 91 -3.49 -3.02 -6.64
C ALA A 91 -4.52 -1.91 -6.92
N TYR A 92 -4.46 -0.77 -6.20
CA TYR A 92 -5.37 0.35 -6.42
C TYR A 92 -5.34 0.89 -7.85
N PHE A 93 -4.19 0.82 -8.53
CA PHE A 93 -4.07 1.30 -9.90
C PHE A 93 -4.79 0.40 -10.94
N THR A 94 -4.98 -0.89 -10.67
CA THR A 94 -5.44 -1.84 -11.72
C THR A 94 -6.53 -2.82 -11.31
N ALA A 95 -6.66 -3.18 -10.03
CA ALA A 95 -7.44 -4.35 -9.63
C ALA A 95 -8.96 -4.10 -9.62
N ASN A 96 -9.40 -2.89 -9.27
CA ASN A 96 -10.82 -2.57 -9.16
C ASN A 96 -11.12 -1.17 -9.71
N PRO A 97 -11.97 -1.04 -10.75
CA PRO A 97 -12.30 0.26 -11.35
C PRO A 97 -13.08 1.21 -10.42
N LYS A 98 -13.62 0.72 -9.29
CA LYS A 98 -14.30 1.55 -8.28
C LYS A 98 -13.34 2.32 -7.37
N VAL A 99 -12.05 1.99 -7.38
CA VAL A 99 -11.06 2.62 -6.48
C VAL A 99 -11.02 4.15 -6.62
N PRO A 100 -10.94 4.75 -7.83
CA PRO A 100 -10.89 6.20 -7.97
C PRO A 100 -12.09 6.92 -7.33
N GLU A 101 -13.30 6.43 -7.58
CA GLU A 101 -14.53 6.97 -7.01
C GLU A 101 -14.54 6.86 -5.48
N ARG A 102 -14.13 5.71 -4.94
CA ARG A 102 -14.07 5.50 -3.49
C ARG A 102 -13.08 6.42 -2.80
N VAL A 103 -11.90 6.62 -3.40
CA VAL A 103 -10.90 7.54 -2.83
C VAL A 103 -11.38 8.98 -2.94
N PHE A 104 -12.01 9.37 -4.05
CA PHE A 104 -12.56 10.72 -4.21
C PHE A 104 -13.63 11.02 -3.15
N ASN A 105 -14.56 10.09 -2.93
CA ASN A 105 -15.59 10.22 -1.89
C ASN A 105 -15.02 10.20 -0.47
N PHE A 106 -13.89 9.51 -0.26
CA PHE A 106 -13.19 9.48 1.02
C PHE A 106 -12.46 10.80 1.32
N ASN A 107 -11.68 11.29 0.37
CA ASN A 107 -10.94 12.55 0.47
C ASN A 107 -10.63 13.09 -0.94
N PRO A 108 -11.35 14.11 -1.43
CA PRO A 108 -11.12 14.66 -2.76
C PRO A 108 -9.78 15.38 -2.90
N LYS A 109 -9.10 15.69 -1.78
CA LYS A 109 -7.76 16.29 -1.72
C LYS A 109 -6.65 15.26 -1.52
N MET A 110 -6.97 13.96 -1.60
CA MET A 110 -5.98 12.89 -1.44
C MET A 110 -4.83 13.05 -2.43
N LYS A 111 -3.60 12.89 -1.93
CA LYS A 111 -2.40 12.93 -2.76
C LYS A 111 -1.96 11.51 -3.11
N PHE A 112 -1.52 11.34 -4.34
CA PHE A 112 -1.12 10.04 -4.88
C PHE A 112 0.36 10.03 -5.25
N ILE A 113 1.00 8.88 -5.03
CA ILE A 113 2.33 8.58 -5.56
C ILE A 113 2.19 7.38 -6.50
N LEU A 114 2.62 7.56 -7.73
CA LEU A 114 2.65 6.53 -8.76
C LEU A 114 4.09 6.32 -9.21
N ILE A 115 4.62 5.11 -8.99
CA ILE A 115 5.93 4.71 -9.50
C ILE A 115 5.76 3.73 -10.65
N VAL A 116 6.36 4.07 -11.79
CA VAL A 116 6.25 3.30 -13.03
C VAL A 116 7.60 2.71 -13.43
N ARG A 117 7.55 1.61 -14.18
CA ARG A 117 8.71 0.92 -14.77
C ARG A 117 8.35 0.52 -16.19
N SER A 118 9.36 0.30 -17.04
CA SER A 118 9.19 -0.28 -18.37
C SER A 118 8.20 -1.47 -18.33
N PRO A 119 7.15 -1.44 -19.17
CA PRO A 119 6.09 -2.45 -19.14
C PRO A 119 6.63 -3.84 -19.46
N ILE A 120 7.64 -3.94 -20.31
CA ILE A 120 8.31 -5.21 -20.66
C ILE A 120 8.97 -5.81 -19.43
N ILE A 121 9.83 -5.03 -18.76
CA ILE A 121 10.59 -5.50 -17.61
C ILE A 121 9.65 -5.81 -16.43
N ARG A 122 8.64 -4.97 -16.21
CA ARG A 122 7.62 -5.17 -15.19
C ARG A 122 6.86 -6.48 -15.41
N THR A 123 6.50 -6.80 -16.66
CA THR A 123 5.77 -8.02 -17.03
C THR A 123 6.60 -9.28 -16.77
N VAL A 124 7.87 -9.28 -17.16
CA VAL A 124 8.78 -10.40 -16.87
C VAL A 124 8.90 -10.61 -15.35
N SER A 125 9.14 -9.54 -14.60
CA SER A 125 9.25 -9.60 -13.13
C SER A 125 7.97 -10.12 -12.46
N ASP A 126 6.82 -9.76 -13.00
CA ASP A 126 5.51 -10.19 -12.52
C ASP A 126 5.30 -11.69 -12.73
N PHE A 127 5.60 -12.17 -13.94
CA PHE A 127 5.54 -13.58 -14.27
C PHE A 127 6.46 -14.43 -13.38
N THR A 128 7.72 -14.00 -13.20
CA THR A 128 8.68 -14.69 -12.32
C THR A 128 8.16 -14.80 -10.89
N GLN A 129 7.56 -13.74 -10.34
CA GLN A 129 6.97 -13.78 -9.00
C GLN A 129 5.81 -14.79 -8.93
N ILE A 130 4.96 -14.86 -9.94
CA ILE A 130 3.84 -15.81 -9.97
C ILE A 130 4.35 -17.26 -10.04
N LEU A 131 5.36 -17.53 -10.87
CA LEU A 131 6.00 -18.85 -10.94
C LEU A 131 6.58 -19.26 -9.59
N GLN A 132 7.34 -18.37 -8.95
CA GLN A 132 7.95 -18.63 -7.64
C GLN A 132 6.88 -18.91 -6.58
N THR A 133 5.84 -18.07 -6.50
CA THR A 133 4.73 -18.25 -5.55
C THR A 133 3.98 -19.57 -5.78
N LYS A 134 3.80 -20.00 -7.03
CA LYS A 134 3.19 -21.29 -7.35
C LYS A 134 4.07 -22.46 -6.92
N LYS A 135 5.38 -22.37 -7.18
CA LYS A 135 6.36 -23.38 -6.78
C LYS A 135 6.39 -23.56 -5.26
N GLU A 136 6.45 -22.45 -4.50
CA GLU A 136 6.41 -22.46 -3.03
C GLU A 136 5.12 -23.07 -2.46
N ARG A 137 4.02 -22.98 -3.21
CA ARG A 137 2.70 -23.54 -2.83
C ARG A 137 2.44 -24.93 -3.42
N ASN A 138 3.45 -25.60 -4.01
CA ASN A 138 3.32 -26.89 -4.69
C ASN A 138 2.19 -26.92 -5.73
N LYS A 139 1.98 -25.81 -6.45
CA LYS A 139 0.98 -25.68 -7.53
C LYS A 139 1.63 -25.85 -8.90
N PRO A 140 0.90 -26.38 -9.90
CA PRO A 140 1.43 -26.54 -11.24
C PRO A 140 1.80 -25.19 -11.86
N THR A 141 3.00 -25.14 -12.44
CA THR A 141 3.49 -24.00 -13.22
C THR A 141 2.92 -24.03 -14.63
N ILE A 142 2.80 -22.86 -15.25
CA ILE A 142 2.27 -22.69 -16.60
C ILE A 142 3.28 -21.84 -17.37
N ASN A 143 3.56 -22.20 -18.62
CA ASN A 143 4.46 -21.43 -19.47
C ASN A 143 3.94 -20.01 -19.71
N PHE A 144 4.87 -19.09 -19.97
CA PHE A 144 4.57 -17.68 -20.16
C PHE A 144 3.53 -17.46 -21.26
N GLU A 145 3.66 -18.17 -22.39
CA GLU A 145 2.80 -18.02 -23.55
C GLU A 145 1.34 -18.36 -23.21
N LYS A 146 1.12 -19.47 -22.50
CA LYS A 146 -0.21 -19.89 -22.05
C LYS A 146 -0.78 -18.96 -20.97
N MET A 147 0.08 -18.27 -20.23
CA MET A 147 -0.33 -17.31 -19.20
C MET A 147 -0.68 -15.95 -19.80
N SER A 148 0.09 -15.49 -20.77
CA SER A 148 0.01 -14.17 -21.38
C SER A 148 -0.93 -14.11 -22.59
N PHE A 149 -1.12 -15.23 -23.28
CA PHE A 149 -1.87 -15.29 -24.52
C PHE A 149 -2.94 -16.39 -24.52
N ILE A 150 -4.07 -16.07 -25.14
CA ILE A 150 -5.14 -17.00 -25.49
C ILE A 150 -5.05 -17.22 -26.99
N LYS A 151 -4.87 -18.48 -27.41
CA LYS A 151 -4.94 -18.87 -28.82
C LYS A 151 -6.38 -19.30 -29.12
N ASN A 152 -7.04 -18.58 -30.01
CA ASN A 152 -8.40 -18.87 -30.44
C ASN A 152 -8.41 -19.96 -31.51
N CYS A 153 -9.55 -20.64 -31.68
CA CYS A 153 -9.73 -21.71 -32.66
C CYS A 153 -9.50 -21.25 -34.11
N ASN A 154 -9.71 -19.95 -34.39
CA ASN A 154 -9.47 -19.32 -35.68
C ASN A 154 -8.00 -18.92 -35.92
N GLY A 155 -7.07 -19.36 -35.06
CA GLY A 155 -5.64 -19.04 -35.18
C GLY A 155 -5.23 -17.67 -34.64
N SER A 156 -6.19 -16.81 -34.26
CA SER A 156 -5.87 -15.50 -33.67
C SER A 156 -5.30 -15.63 -32.25
N ILE A 157 -4.39 -14.73 -31.90
CA ILE A 157 -3.77 -14.65 -30.57
C ILE A 157 -4.30 -13.38 -29.89
N GLN A 158 -4.87 -13.53 -28.70
CA GLN A 158 -5.30 -12.41 -27.87
C GLN A 158 -4.55 -12.40 -26.55
N LEU A 159 -4.38 -11.23 -25.94
CA LEU A 159 -3.85 -11.12 -24.59
C LEU A 159 -4.81 -11.77 -23.60
N ASN A 160 -4.26 -12.57 -22.70
CA ASN A 160 -5.02 -13.20 -21.64
C ASN A 160 -5.40 -12.17 -20.57
N LYS A 161 -6.60 -11.60 -20.68
CA LYS A 161 -7.13 -10.61 -19.72
C LYS A 161 -7.39 -11.18 -18.32
N ARG A 162 -7.22 -12.51 -18.08
CA ARG A 162 -7.16 -13.02 -16.69
C ARG A 162 -6.00 -12.41 -15.92
N GLN A 163 -4.91 -12.02 -16.57
CA GLN A 163 -3.81 -11.34 -15.88
C GLN A 163 -4.22 -9.94 -15.36
N GLU A 164 -5.24 -9.31 -15.97
CA GLU A 164 -5.84 -8.06 -15.48
C GLU A 164 -6.85 -8.31 -14.35
N ARG A 165 -7.39 -9.53 -14.23
CA ARG A 165 -8.46 -9.92 -13.28
C ARG A 165 -8.04 -10.85 -12.14
N ILE A 166 -6.77 -11.26 -12.08
CA ILE A 166 -6.23 -12.00 -10.92
C ILE A 166 -5.48 -10.98 -10.05
N ASN A 167 -6.24 -10.23 -9.25
CA ASN A 167 -5.91 -9.73 -7.91
C ASN A 167 -7.19 -9.28 -7.21
#